data_AF-A0A1F7A475-F1
#
_entry.id   AF-A0A1F7A475-F1
#
_cell.length_a   1.000
_cell.length_b   1.000
_cell.length_c   1.000
_cell.angle_alpha   90.00
_cell.angle_beta   90.00
_cell.angle_gamma   90.00
#
_symmetry.space_group_name_H-M   'P 1'
#
loop_
_entity.id
_entity.type
_entity.pdbx_description
1 polymer ?
#
loop_
_entity_poly.entity_id
_entity_poly.type
_entity_poly.pdbx_seq_one_letter_code
_entity_poly.pdbx_strand_id
1 'polypeptide(L)'
;MRFRLFLFSFLSLALLFTPSAQASIGVGVGTGRIQLEEELKPGILYQLPSISVINTGDEAGEYILDVSFRENQSEMRPNVDWFTYKPEKFSLEPGEGKIVEVTLTLPVKTVPGDYFAFLEARPIATSNNPSGASIGVAAASKLYFTIAPANTWEGFYYRALSLWNKYQPIPQIITGTFSFLIIIKIVRNFISLDISLKKRTKKNTFTTDKKNDEE
;
A
#
# COMPACT_ATOMS: atom_id res chain seq x y z
N MET A 1 -40.79 60.02 -28.18
CA MET A 1 -40.57 58.76 -28.93
C MET A 1 -39.08 58.42 -29.11
N ARG A 2 -38.22 59.38 -29.49
CA ARG A 2 -36.78 59.16 -29.73
C ARG A 2 -35.96 58.64 -28.53
N PHE A 3 -36.26 59.10 -27.31
CA PHE A 3 -35.57 58.64 -26.09
C PHE A 3 -35.85 57.17 -25.73
N ARG A 4 -37.09 56.70 -25.94
CA ARG A 4 -37.46 55.29 -25.72
C ARG A 4 -36.75 54.36 -26.72
N LEU A 5 -36.64 54.78 -27.98
CA LEU A 5 -35.90 54.06 -29.02
C LEU A 5 -34.40 53.93 -28.68
N PHE A 6 -33.78 54.99 -28.17
CA PHE A 6 -32.39 54.93 -27.69
C PHE A 6 -32.22 54.00 -26.49
N LEU A 7 -33.15 54.02 -25.52
CA LEU A 7 -33.11 53.14 -24.36
C LEU A 7 -33.23 51.65 -24.76
N PHE A 8 -34.13 51.34 -25.70
CA PHE A 8 -34.28 49.98 -26.22
C PHE A 8 -33.06 49.51 -27.01
N SER A 9 -32.45 50.39 -27.82
CA SER A 9 -31.23 50.08 -28.56
C SER A 9 -30.04 49.84 -27.63
N PHE A 10 -29.90 50.64 -26.57
CA PHE A 10 -28.83 50.48 -25.58
C PHE A 10 -28.99 49.19 -24.76
N LEU A 11 -30.21 48.86 -24.36
CA LEU A 11 -30.50 47.61 -23.66
C LEU A 11 -30.25 46.38 -24.54
N SER A 12 -30.62 46.43 -25.82
CA SER A 12 -30.34 45.35 -26.79
C SER A 12 -28.84 45.16 -27.03
N LEU A 13 -28.05 46.24 -27.03
CA LEU A 13 -26.60 46.16 -27.18
C LEU A 13 -25.93 45.60 -25.92
N ALA A 14 -26.41 45.96 -24.73
CA ALA A 14 -25.91 45.43 -23.45
C ALA A 14 -26.14 43.92 -23.30
N LEU A 15 -27.23 43.38 -23.87
CA LEU A 15 -27.52 41.94 -23.89
C LEU A 15 -26.58 41.12 -24.80
N LEU A 16 -25.86 41.76 -25.73
CA LEU A 16 -24.85 41.10 -26.58
C LEU A 16 -23.49 40.96 -25.87
N PHE A 17 -23.31 41.58 -24.71
CA PHE A 17 -22.11 41.48 -23.88
C PHE A 17 -22.33 40.51 -22.71
N THR A 18 -22.93 39.34 -22.93
CA THR A 18 -22.87 38.29 -21.93
C THR A 18 -21.44 37.76 -21.87
N PRO A 19 -20.74 37.87 -20.72
CA PRO A 19 -19.42 37.26 -20.59
C PRO A 19 -19.60 35.76 -20.77
N SER A 20 -18.91 35.19 -21.76
CA SER A 20 -18.80 33.73 -21.87
C SER A 20 -18.04 33.26 -20.64
N ALA A 21 -18.72 32.56 -19.73
CA ALA A 21 -18.05 31.87 -18.63
C ALA A 21 -17.16 30.78 -19.25
N GLN A 22 -15.86 31.07 -19.36
CA GLN A 22 -14.89 30.09 -19.80
C GLN A 22 -14.57 29.21 -18.60
N ALA A 23 -14.99 27.96 -18.71
CA ALA A 23 -14.69 26.96 -17.73
C ALA A 23 -13.28 26.40 -17.98
N SER A 24 -12.54 26.20 -16.90
CA SER A 24 -11.12 25.90 -16.83
C SER A 24 -10.90 24.68 -15.95
N ILE A 25 -10.22 23.69 -16.52
CA ILE A 25 -9.83 22.48 -15.79
C ILE A 25 -8.42 22.72 -15.24
N GLY A 26 -8.23 22.53 -13.94
CA GLY A 26 -6.97 22.78 -13.26
C GLY A 26 -6.63 21.69 -12.25
N VAL A 27 -5.37 21.26 -12.19
CA VAL A 27 -4.90 20.31 -11.17
C VAL A 27 -3.59 20.80 -10.54
N GLY A 28 -3.49 20.65 -9.23
CA GLY A 28 -2.28 20.92 -8.45
C GLY A 28 -1.89 19.71 -7.61
N VAL A 29 -0.60 19.57 -7.32
CA VAL A 29 -0.08 18.58 -6.36
C VAL A 29 0.69 19.27 -5.25
N GLY A 30 0.48 18.85 -4.01
CA GLY A 30 1.04 19.49 -2.82
C GLY A 30 2.56 19.30 -2.62
N THR A 31 3.15 18.28 -3.25
CA THR A 31 4.57 17.94 -3.10
C THR A 31 5.30 18.04 -4.44
N GLY A 32 6.34 18.88 -4.53
CA GLY A 32 7.10 19.02 -5.78
C GLY A 32 8.17 17.93 -5.99
N ARG A 33 8.73 17.40 -4.89
CA ARG A 33 9.78 16.38 -4.89
C ARG A 33 9.65 15.47 -3.68
N ILE A 34 9.77 14.17 -3.93
CA ILE A 34 9.82 13.08 -2.98
C ILE A 34 11.17 12.39 -3.21
N GLN A 35 12.05 12.45 -2.21
CA GLN A 35 13.33 11.76 -2.21
C GLN A 35 13.29 10.74 -1.10
N LEU A 36 13.44 9.46 -1.43
CA LEU A 36 13.66 8.43 -0.43
C LEU A 36 15.16 8.39 -0.12
N GLU A 37 15.52 8.70 1.12
CA GLU A 37 16.93 8.71 1.57
C GLU A 37 17.44 7.30 1.85
N GLU A 38 16.53 6.39 2.20
CA GLU A 38 16.86 4.99 2.46
C GLU A 38 16.92 4.17 1.17
N GLU A 39 17.91 3.31 1.07
CA GLU A 39 17.99 2.35 -0.03
C GLU A 39 16.89 1.29 0.11
N LEU A 40 16.07 1.17 -0.93
CA LEU A 40 14.98 0.22 -0.97
C LEU A 40 15.50 -1.18 -1.30
N LYS A 41 14.88 -2.18 -0.69
CA LYS A 41 15.21 -3.59 -0.88
C LYS A 41 14.16 -4.26 -1.76
N PRO A 42 14.57 -5.08 -2.75
CA PRO A 42 13.65 -5.85 -3.57
C PRO A 42 12.72 -6.73 -2.74
N GLY A 43 11.49 -6.91 -3.22
CA GLY A 43 10.50 -7.80 -2.60
C GLY A 43 9.71 -7.20 -1.43
N ILE A 44 9.96 -5.95 -1.03
CA ILE A 44 9.29 -5.22 0.05
C ILE A 44 8.25 -4.24 -0.51
N LEU A 45 7.21 -3.99 0.28
CA LEU A 45 6.20 -2.95 0.04
C LEU A 45 6.55 -1.73 0.89
N TYR A 46 6.61 -0.57 0.25
CA TYR A 46 6.93 0.72 0.85
C TYR A 46 5.74 1.66 0.77
N GLN A 47 5.41 2.30 1.89
CA GLN A 47 4.45 3.39 1.91
C GLN A 47 5.19 4.68 1.55
N LEU A 48 4.82 5.31 0.44
CA LEU A 48 5.39 6.61 0.05
C LEU A 48 4.64 7.74 0.78
N PRO A 49 5.23 8.94 0.85
CA PRO A 49 4.53 10.13 1.31
C PRO A 49 3.24 10.36 0.52
N SER A 50 2.13 10.55 1.23
CA SER A 50 0.83 10.81 0.60
C SER A 50 0.87 12.10 -0.21
N ILE A 51 0.17 12.11 -1.34
CA ILE A 51 0.13 13.24 -2.26
C ILE A 51 -1.21 13.94 -2.12
N SER A 52 -1.19 15.26 -1.88
CA SER A 52 -2.39 16.08 -1.93
C SER A 52 -2.64 16.49 -3.38
N VAL A 53 -3.78 16.11 -3.94
CA VAL A 53 -4.24 16.51 -5.27
C VAL A 53 -5.35 17.52 -5.09
N ILE A 54 -5.23 18.69 -5.73
CA ILE A 54 -6.16 19.81 -5.58
C ILE A 54 -6.71 20.20 -6.95
N ASN A 55 -8.03 20.36 -7.04
CA ASN A 55 -8.65 20.96 -8.21
C ASN A 55 -8.45 22.47 -8.16
N THR A 56 -7.63 22.99 -9.07
CA THR A 56 -7.32 24.42 -9.18
C THR A 56 -8.15 25.12 -10.24
N GLY A 57 -9.00 24.37 -10.95
CA GLY A 57 -9.97 24.88 -11.91
C GLY A 57 -11.26 25.36 -11.25
N ASP A 58 -12.21 25.74 -12.10
CA ASP A 58 -13.57 26.17 -11.74
C ASP A 58 -14.65 25.16 -12.15
N GLU A 59 -14.27 24.02 -12.73
CA GLU A 59 -15.15 22.87 -12.97
C GLU A 59 -14.88 21.72 -12.00
N ALA A 60 -15.95 21.10 -11.50
CA ALA A 60 -15.86 19.80 -10.83
C ALA A 60 -15.42 18.71 -11.82
N GLY A 61 -14.63 17.75 -11.35
CA GLY A 61 -14.11 16.70 -12.23
C GLY A 61 -13.66 15.45 -11.49
N GLU A 62 -13.49 14.37 -12.25
CA GLU A 62 -12.87 13.14 -11.77
C GLU A 62 -11.36 13.20 -12.01
N TYR A 63 -10.58 12.73 -11.04
CA TYR A 63 -9.13 12.80 -11.05
C TYR A 63 -8.52 11.43 -10.77
N ILE A 64 -7.32 11.23 -11.31
CA ILE A 64 -6.46 10.08 -11.03
C ILE A 64 -5.05 10.54 -10.69
N LEU A 65 -4.35 9.67 -9.98
CA LEU A 65 -2.90 9.72 -9.82
C LEU A 65 -2.31 8.58 -10.64
N ASP A 66 -1.30 8.87 -11.42
CA ASP A 66 -0.63 7.94 -12.34
C ASP A 66 0.89 8.14 -12.25
N VAL A 67 1.65 7.30 -12.94
CA VAL A 67 3.10 7.46 -13.06
C VAL A 67 3.52 7.71 -14.51
N SER A 68 4.31 8.76 -14.71
CA SER A 68 4.82 9.15 -16.03
C SER A 68 6.35 9.28 -16.02
N PHE A 69 6.93 9.26 -17.22
CA PHE A 69 8.38 9.23 -17.43
C PHE A 69 8.80 10.25 -18.47
N ARG A 70 10.05 10.73 -18.37
CA ARG A 70 10.66 11.52 -19.44
C ARG A 70 11.27 10.60 -20.48
N GLU A 71 11.21 11.00 -21.75
CA GLU A 71 11.85 10.26 -22.85
C GLU A 71 13.36 10.10 -22.64
N ASN A 72 14.03 11.17 -22.20
CA ASN A 72 15.48 11.20 -21.98
C ASN A 72 15.81 11.41 -20.49
N GLN A 73 15.59 10.37 -19.67
CA GLN A 73 16.04 10.34 -18.27
C GLN A 73 17.27 9.44 -18.12
N SER A 74 18.22 9.86 -17.28
CA SER A 74 19.43 9.10 -16.95
C SER A 74 19.17 7.91 -16.03
N GLU A 75 18.20 8.08 -15.13
CA GLU A 75 17.82 7.13 -14.10
C GLU A 75 16.86 6.06 -14.65
N MET A 76 16.83 4.92 -13.98
CA MET A 76 15.96 3.81 -14.40
C MET A 76 14.48 4.14 -14.23
N ARG A 77 13.66 3.55 -15.09
CA ARG A 77 12.20 3.66 -15.04
C ARG A 77 11.63 2.53 -14.19
N PRO A 78 10.89 2.84 -13.11
CA PRO A 78 10.12 1.81 -12.44
C PRO A 78 8.94 1.37 -13.33
N ASN A 79 8.45 0.15 -13.13
CA ASN A 79 7.23 -0.28 -13.80
C ASN A 79 6.02 0.41 -13.15
N VAL A 80 5.04 0.81 -13.97
CA VAL A 80 3.74 1.36 -13.55
C VAL A 80 3.06 0.44 -12.53
N ASP A 81 3.12 -0.87 -12.73
CA ASP A 81 2.49 -1.87 -11.86
C ASP A 81 3.10 -1.94 -10.45
N TRP A 82 4.21 -1.25 -10.19
CA TRP A 82 4.78 -1.16 -8.84
C TRP A 82 4.00 -0.19 -7.97
N PHE A 83 3.19 0.68 -8.56
CA PHE A 83 2.48 1.73 -7.83
C PHE A 83 1.02 1.33 -7.63
N THR A 84 0.51 1.56 -6.43
CA THR A 84 -0.91 1.42 -6.12
C THR A 84 -1.37 2.65 -5.37
N TYR A 85 -2.54 3.14 -5.73
CA TYR A 85 -3.10 4.40 -5.26
C TYR A 85 -4.37 4.16 -4.47
N LYS A 86 -4.55 4.94 -3.40
CA LYS A 86 -5.79 4.91 -2.62
C LYS A 86 -6.19 6.32 -2.21
N PRO A 87 -7.35 6.84 -2.68
CA PRO A 87 -8.23 6.25 -3.69
C PRO A 87 -7.58 6.19 -5.09
N GLU A 88 -8.03 5.27 -5.96
CA GLU A 88 -7.57 5.17 -7.35
C GLU A 88 -8.19 6.27 -8.23
N LYS A 89 -9.47 6.56 -8.01
CA LYS A 89 -10.26 7.58 -8.70
C LYS A 89 -11.06 8.37 -7.67
N PHE A 90 -11.20 9.66 -7.89
CA PHE A 90 -11.92 10.53 -6.97
C PHE A 90 -12.42 11.80 -7.67
N SER A 91 -13.62 12.22 -7.29
CA SER A 91 -14.17 13.53 -7.68
C SER A 91 -13.62 14.64 -6.79
N LEU A 92 -13.40 15.81 -7.37
CA LEU A 92 -13.07 17.04 -6.68
C LEU A 92 -13.90 18.20 -7.21
N GLU A 93 -14.55 18.92 -6.29
CA GLU A 93 -15.11 20.24 -6.56
C GLU A 93 -14.01 21.30 -6.74
N PRO A 94 -14.31 22.45 -7.37
CA PRO A 94 -13.38 23.57 -7.47
C PRO A 94 -12.78 23.98 -6.12
N GLY A 95 -11.45 23.99 -6.02
CA GLY A 95 -10.71 24.29 -4.78
C GLY A 95 -10.65 23.15 -3.76
N GLU A 96 -11.31 22.02 -4.03
CA GLU A 96 -11.25 20.84 -3.16
C GLU A 96 -9.91 20.09 -3.35
N GLY A 97 -9.40 19.54 -2.25
CA GLY A 97 -8.22 18.68 -2.25
C GLY A 97 -8.50 17.28 -1.69
N LYS A 98 -7.84 16.27 -2.27
CA LYS A 98 -7.82 14.89 -1.76
C LYS A 98 -6.41 14.44 -1.44
N ILE A 99 -6.25 13.77 -0.31
CA ILE A 99 -5.02 13.06 0.02
C ILE A 99 -5.09 11.67 -0.61
N VAL A 100 -4.11 11.34 -1.44
CA VAL A 100 -3.96 10.05 -2.09
C VAL A 100 -2.75 9.34 -1.48
N GLU A 101 -2.99 8.17 -0.90
CA GLU A 101 -1.95 7.28 -0.42
C GLU A 101 -1.31 6.56 -1.61
N VAL A 102 0.03 6.51 -1.62
CA VAL A 102 0.80 5.84 -2.67
C VAL A 102 1.62 4.72 -2.05
N THR A 103 1.44 3.52 -2.57
CA THR A 103 2.18 2.33 -2.17
C THR A 103 3.09 1.90 -3.31
N LEU A 104 4.38 1.70 -3.01
CA LEU A 104 5.38 1.16 -3.92
C LEU A 104 5.67 -0.30 -3.58
N THR A 105 5.32 -1.22 -4.46
CA THR A 105 5.58 -2.66 -4.34
C THR A 105 6.75 -3.05 -5.22
N LEU A 106 7.91 -3.29 -4.61
CA LEU A 106 9.09 -3.73 -5.36
C LEU A 106 9.05 -5.23 -5.60
N PRO A 107 9.17 -5.70 -6.86
CA PRO A 107 9.35 -7.11 -7.16
C PRO A 107 10.63 -7.68 -6.53
N VAL A 108 10.68 -9.00 -6.35
CA VAL A 108 11.88 -9.69 -5.87
C VAL A 108 13.01 -9.63 -6.90
N LYS A 109 12.67 -9.68 -8.19
CA LYS A 109 13.61 -9.53 -9.30
C LYS A 109 13.57 -8.08 -9.79
N THR A 110 14.36 -7.23 -9.14
CA THR A 110 14.49 -5.81 -9.51
C THR A 110 15.95 -5.48 -9.74
N VAL A 111 16.24 -4.63 -10.73
CA VAL A 111 17.60 -4.20 -11.04
C VAL A 111 18.05 -3.18 -9.98
N PRO A 112 19.18 -3.37 -9.30
CA PRO A 112 19.71 -2.39 -8.37
C PRO A 112 20.14 -1.09 -9.06
N GLY A 113 20.01 0.03 -8.36
CA GLY A 113 20.45 1.36 -8.81
C GLY A 113 19.38 2.44 -8.65
N ASP A 114 19.60 3.58 -9.29
CA ASP A 114 18.78 4.78 -9.12
C ASP A 114 17.58 4.81 -10.05
N TYR A 115 16.41 5.07 -9.47
CA TYR A 115 15.13 5.15 -10.15
C TYR A 115 14.53 6.55 -10.05
N PHE A 116 13.83 6.91 -11.12
CA PHE A 116 13.12 8.17 -11.21
C PHE A 116 11.78 8.01 -11.92
N ALA A 117 10.76 8.69 -11.37
CA ALA A 117 9.44 8.77 -11.96
C ALA A 117 8.71 10.06 -11.59
N PHE A 118 7.70 10.42 -12.37
CA PHE A 118 6.75 11.46 -12.01
C PHE A 118 5.47 10.82 -11.48
N LEU A 119 5.06 11.18 -10.27
CA LEU A 119 3.73 10.87 -9.77
C LEU A 119 2.81 12.00 -10.23
N GLU A 120 2.02 11.74 -11.27
CA GLU A 120 1.26 12.73 -12.03
C GLU A 120 -0.22 12.66 -11.66
N ALA A 121 -0.76 13.77 -11.17
CA ALA A 121 -2.20 13.95 -11.01
C ALA A 121 -2.77 14.59 -12.27
N ARG A 122 -3.86 14.00 -12.78
CA ARG A 122 -4.55 14.50 -13.97
C ARG A 122 -6.06 14.28 -13.87
N PRO A 123 -6.87 15.17 -14.46
CA PRO A 123 -8.29 14.94 -14.63
C PRO A 123 -8.53 13.81 -15.63
N ILE A 124 -9.46 12.91 -15.32
CA ILE A 124 -10.05 12.01 -16.29
C ILE A 124 -10.99 12.88 -17.12
N ALA A 125 -10.69 13.08 -18.41
CA ALA A 125 -11.46 13.98 -19.25
C ALA A 125 -12.96 13.58 -19.28
N THR A 126 -13.80 14.31 -18.56
CA THR A 126 -15.26 14.28 -18.73
C THR A 126 -15.67 15.49 -19.55
N SER A 127 -15.19 15.58 -20.79
CA SER A 127 -15.57 16.69 -21.66
C SER A 127 -16.98 16.44 -22.22
N ASN A 128 -17.97 17.14 -21.68
CA ASN A 128 -19.25 17.35 -22.35
C ASN A 128 -19.17 18.44 -23.45
N ASN A 129 -17.97 18.92 -23.80
CA ASN A 129 -17.76 19.95 -24.81
C ASN A 129 -17.09 19.37 -26.08
N PRO A 130 -17.82 19.27 -27.22
CA PRO A 130 -17.34 18.60 -28.43
C PRO A 130 -16.32 19.39 -29.27
N SER A 131 -15.90 20.60 -28.87
CA SER A 131 -15.11 21.50 -29.74
C SER A 131 -13.99 22.32 -29.07
N GLY A 132 -13.62 22.02 -27.83
CA GLY A 132 -12.50 22.69 -27.15
C GLY A 132 -11.21 21.87 -27.24
N ALA A 133 -10.12 22.45 -27.74
CA ALA A 133 -8.80 21.84 -27.61
C ALA A 133 -8.44 21.79 -26.12
N SER A 134 -8.54 20.61 -25.48
CA SER A 134 -8.06 20.43 -24.12
C SER A 134 -6.55 20.25 -24.15
N ILE A 135 -5.81 21.26 -23.70
CA ILE A 135 -4.43 21.08 -23.30
C ILE A 135 -4.49 20.16 -22.07
N GLY A 136 -3.80 19.03 -22.09
CA GLY A 136 -3.76 18.13 -20.94
C GLY A 136 -3.17 18.85 -19.73
N VAL A 137 -4.03 19.25 -18.78
CA VAL A 137 -3.61 19.91 -17.55
C VAL A 137 -3.25 18.82 -16.55
N ALA A 138 -1.97 18.73 -16.22
CA ALA A 138 -1.42 17.74 -15.29
C ALA A 138 -0.41 18.39 -14.36
N ALA A 139 -0.33 17.90 -13.13
CA ALA A 139 0.62 18.35 -12.13
C ALA A 139 1.33 17.13 -11.54
N ALA A 140 2.65 17.19 -11.40
CA ALA A 140 3.43 16.03 -11.05
C ALA A 140 4.46 16.28 -9.93
N SER A 141 4.58 15.28 -9.06
CA SER A 141 5.60 15.20 -8.03
C SER A 141 6.77 14.36 -8.54
N LYS A 142 8.00 14.85 -8.39
CA LYS A 142 9.20 14.07 -8.73
C LYS A 142 9.48 13.02 -7.67
N LEU A 143 9.59 11.75 -8.04
CA LEU A 143 9.95 10.67 -7.14
C LEU A 143 11.36 10.15 -7.47
N TYR A 144 12.24 10.15 -6.48
CA TYR A 144 13.59 9.60 -6.55
C TYR A 144 13.78 8.55 -5.46
N PHE A 145 14.33 7.40 -5.85
CA PHE A 145 14.69 6.34 -4.91
C PHE A 145 15.77 5.44 -5.49
N THR A 146 16.53 4.81 -4.61
CA THR A 146 17.63 3.90 -4.99
C THR A 146 17.29 2.50 -4.49
N ILE A 147 17.50 1.50 -5.34
CA ILE A 147 17.34 0.09 -4.97
C ILE A 147 18.72 -0.51 -4.68
N ALA A 148 18.91 -0.98 -3.45
CA ALA A 148 20.14 -1.64 -3.02
C ALA A 148 20.35 -2.97 -3.79
N PRO A 149 21.61 -3.35 -4.06
CA PRO A 149 21.92 -4.68 -4.55
C PRO A 149 21.55 -5.71 -3.48
N ALA A 150 20.54 -6.53 -3.74
CA ALA A 150 20.25 -7.68 -2.92
C ALA A 150 20.82 -8.93 -3.59
N ASN A 151 21.65 -9.69 -2.88
CA ASN A 151 21.85 -11.08 -3.23
C ASN A 151 20.47 -11.76 -3.19
N THR A 152 20.16 -12.62 -4.16
CA THR A 152 18.82 -13.23 -4.30
C THR A 152 18.34 -13.94 -3.02
N TRP A 153 19.29 -14.37 -2.17
CA TRP A 153 19.06 -14.91 -0.83
C TRP A 153 18.64 -13.87 0.23
N GLU A 154 19.23 -12.67 0.20
CA GLU A 154 18.85 -11.55 1.06
C GLU A 154 17.44 -11.04 0.72
N GLY A 155 17.10 -10.94 -0.57
CA GLY A 155 15.76 -10.53 -1.00
C GLY A 155 14.66 -11.50 -0.51
N PHE A 156 14.94 -12.81 -0.51
CA PHE A 156 14.04 -13.80 0.07
C PHE A 156 13.95 -13.67 1.60
N TYR A 157 15.09 -13.48 2.28
CA TYR A 157 15.12 -13.25 3.73
C TYR A 157 14.28 -12.04 4.15
N TYR A 158 14.43 -10.90 3.47
CA TYR A 158 13.68 -9.69 3.80
C TYR A 158 12.19 -9.80 3.46
N ARG A 159 11.82 -10.54 2.40
CA ARG A 159 10.41 -10.81 2.10
C ARG A 159 9.78 -11.78 3.10
N ALA A 160 10.52 -12.77 3.57
CA ALA A 160 10.07 -13.64 4.66
C ALA A 160 9.90 -12.84 5.96
N LEU A 161 10.84 -11.93 6.28
CA LEU A 161 10.79 -11.06 7.44
C LEU A 161 9.62 -10.06 7.37
N SER A 162 9.35 -9.48 6.21
CA SER A 162 8.24 -8.52 6.04
C SER A 162 6.88 -9.21 6.22
N LEU A 163 6.72 -10.42 5.70
CA LEU A 163 5.53 -11.25 5.96
C LEU A 163 5.45 -11.65 7.44
N TRP A 164 6.58 -11.97 8.07
CA TRP A 164 6.64 -12.29 9.50
C TRP A 164 6.16 -11.14 10.38
N ASN A 165 6.54 -9.90 10.06
CA ASN A 165 6.12 -8.72 10.81
C ASN A 165 4.66 -8.36 10.52
N LYS A 166 4.17 -8.57 9.29
CA LYS A 166 2.78 -8.27 8.91
C LYS A 166 1.75 -9.21 9.53
N TYR A 167 2.09 -10.49 9.74
CA TYR A 167 1.16 -11.51 10.25
C TYR A 167 1.30 -11.79 11.75
N GLN A 168 1.96 -10.93 12.52
CA GLN A 168 1.97 -11.03 13.97
C GLN A 168 0.53 -11.06 14.51
N PRO A 169 0.18 -12.03 15.39
CA PRO A 169 1.07 -12.88 16.20
C PRO A 169 1.24 -14.35 15.71
N ILE A 170 0.68 -14.74 14.56
CA ILE A 170 0.63 -16.16 14.12
C ILE A 170 2.03 -16.82 14.01
N PRO A 171 3.07 -16.15 13.46
CA PRO A 171 4.39 -16.75 13.33
C PRO A 171 5.03 -17.12 14.68
N GLN A 172 4.80 -16.34 15.73
CA GLN A 172 5.36 -16.61 17.07
C GLN A 172 4.80 -17.91 17.64
N ILE A 173 3.50 -18.15 17.47
CA ILE A 173 2.82 -19.36 17.93
C ILE A 173 3.39 -20.60 17.23
N ILE A 174 3.50 -20.56 15.89
CA ILE A 174 4.03 -21.69 15.10
C ILE A 174 5.47 -22.00 15.51
N THR A 175 6.32 -20.99 15.65
CA THR A 175 7.73 -21.17 16.03
C THR A 175 7.85 -21.75 17.43
N GLY A 176 7.05 -21.25 18.38
CA GLY A 176 7.00 -21.76 19.75
C GLY A 176 6.57 -23.23 19.79
N THR A 177 5.50 -23.59 19.08
CA THR A 177 5.01 -24.98 19.01
C THR A 177 6.03 -25.91 18.36
N PHE A 178 6.66 -25.50 17.26
CA PHE A 178 7.65 -26.34 16.56
C PHE A 178 8.91 -26.56 17.41
N SER A 179 9.39 -25.51 18.07
CA SER A 179 10.53 -25.58 18.99
C SER A 179 10.24 -26.52 20.17
N PHE A 180 9.04 -26.44 20.73
CA PHE A 180 8.60 -27.31 21.83
C PHE A 180 8.53 -28.78 21.41
N LEU A 181 8.01 -29.08 20.22
CA LEU A 181 7.96 -30.45 19.68
C LEU A 181 9.35 -31.04 19.42
N ILE A 182 10.29 -30.23 18.93
CA ILE A 182 11.69 -30.66 18.73
C ILE A 182 12.33 -31.00 20.08
N ILE A 183 12.14 -30.15 21.10
CA ILE A 183 12.65 -30.41 22.45
C ILE A 183 12.08 -31.71 23.02
N ILE A 184 10.77 -31.94 22.91
CA ILE A 184 10.14 -33.20 23.35
C ILE A 184 10.74 -34.41 22.63
N LYS A 185 10.97 -34.29 21.31
CA LYS A 185 11.53 -35.39 20.51
C LYS A 185 12.98 -35.70 20.91
N ILE A 186 13.79 -34.69 21.17
CA ILE A 186 15.18 -34.84 21.63
C ILE A 186 15.19 -35.47 23.03
N VAL A 187 14.38 -34.96 23.96
CA VAL A 187 14.27 -35.50 25.32
C VAL A 187 13.79 -36.96 25.30
N ARG A 188 12.79 -37.31 24.47
CA ARG A 188 12.36 -38.71 24.30
C ARG A 188 13.44 -39.61 23.69
N ASN A 189 14.29 -39.07 22.82
CA ASN A 189 15.35 -39.84 22.18
C ASN A 189 16.57 -40.06 23.08
N PHE A 190 16.87 -39.12 23.97
CA PHE A 190 18.00 -39.22 24.91
C PHE A 190 17.65 -39.91 26.23
N ILE A 191 16.37 -39.99 26.58
CA ILE A 191 15.92 -40.64 27.81
C ILE A 191 15.32 -42.00 27.45
N SER A 192 16.16 -43.03 27.36
CA SER A 192 15.73 -44.41 27.52
C SER A 192 15.36 -44.63 29.00
N LEU A 193 14.15 -44.17 29.37
CA LEU A 193 13.58 -44.42 30.69
C LEU A 193 13.27 -45.91 30.82
N ASP A 194 14.26 -46.66 31.30
CA ASP A 194 14.11 -48.05 31.71
C ASP A 194 13.31 -48.07 33.02
N ILE A 195 11.99 -47.90 32.90
CA ILE A 195 11.07 -48.01 34.05
C ILE A 195 10.92 -49.49 34.37
N SER A 196 11.91 -50.04 35.08
CA SER A 196 11.77 -51.32 35.77
C SER A 196 10.71 -51.16 36.87
N LEU A 197 9.44 -51.41 36.52
CA LEU A 197 8.34 -51.57 37.45
C LEU A 197 8.63 -52.73 38.41
N LYS A 198 9.28 -52.43 39.54
CA LYS A 198 9.44 -53.37 40.65
C LYS A 198 8.07 -53.64 41.26
N LYS A 199 7.41 -54.69 40.76
CA LYS A 199 6.13 -55.20 41.25
C LYS A 199 6.24 -55.46 42.76
N ARG A 200 5.62 -54.61 43.59
CA ARG A 200 5.48 -54.87 45.02
C ARG A 200 4.55 -56.08 45.19
N THR A 201 5.12 -57.23 45.53
CA THR A 201 4.39 -58.40 46.00
C THR A 201 3.64 -58.03 47.29
N LYS A 202 2.31 -57.91 47.19
CA LYS A 202 1.41 -57.66 48.31
C LYS A 202 1.23 -58.98 49.06
N LYS A 203 1.88 -59.13 50.21
CA LYS A 203 1.70 -60.26 51.13
C LYS A 203 0.36 -60.07 51.84
N ASN A 204 -0.69 -60.72 51.34
CA ASN A 204 -1.99 -60.75 52.01
C ASN A 204 -1.93 -61.78 53.14
N THR A 205 -1.79 -61.32 54.38
CA THR A 205 -2.07 -62.14 55.55
C THR A 205 -3.56 -61.99 55.87
N PHE A 206 -4.38 -62.90 55.35
CA PHE A 206 -5.72 -63.15 55.86
C PHE A 206 -5.65 -64.45 56.67
N THR A 207 -5.55 -64.32 57.99
CA THR A 207 -5.85 -65.41 58.93
C THR A 207 -7.32 -65.33 59.27
N THR A 208 -8.09 -66.32 58.82
CA THR A 208 -9.45 -66.57 59.30
C THR A 208 -9.64 -68.09 59.39
N ASP A 209 -9.61 -68.53 60.66
CA ASP A 209 -10.59 -69.44 61.26
C ASP A 209 -10.40 -70.97 61.21
N LYS A 210 -10.94 -71.55 62.30
CA LYS A 210 -11.19 -72.96 62.69
C LYS A 210 -10.05 -73.71 63.40
N LYS A 211 -10.19 -74.02 64.71
CA LYS A 211 -11.16 -74.88 65.44
C LYS A 211 -10.78 -76.36 65.34
N ASN A 212 -10.61 -76.99 66.51
CA ASN A 212 -10.81 -78.40 66.91
C ASN A 212 -9.80 -78.70 68.05
N ASP A 213 -10.25 -78.97 69.28
CA ASP A 213 -10.70 -80.27 69.85
C ASP A 213 -9.51 -81.01 70.53
N GLU A 214 -9.83 -81.74 71.62
CA GLU A 214 -8.98 -82.63 72.47
C GLU A 214 -8.15 -81.88 73.55
N GLU A 215 -8.24 -82.14 74.86
CA GLU A 215 -8.69 -83.26 75.72
C GLU A 215 -9.32 -82.71 77.03
#